data_AF-A0A7S1RXA2-F1
#
_entry.id   AF-A0A7S1RXA2-F1
#
_cell.length_a   1.000
_cell.length_b   1.000
_cell.length_c   1.000
_cell.angle_alpha   90.00
_cell.angle_beta   90.00
_cell.angle_gamma   90.00
#
_symmetry.space_group_name_H-M   'P 1'
#
loop_
_entity.id
_entity.type
_entity.pdbx_description
1 polymer ?
#
loop_
_entity_poly.entity_id
_entity_poly.type
_entity_poly.pdbx_seq_one_letter_code
_entity_poly.pdbx_strand_id
1 'polypeptide(L)'
;MMMFQGEVREHPLVKTSSKSNIGHTELCAGICGIIKCVLMGVYCDACPNNHIRLLNPHIDSNAYPVYFCTESVDQGKNQGFGGVSSFGFGGSNARGDIWARALAGPRNTDPGTRSAWLSANRIFIWGEVCKQARPRLPPSAAENALDIVQDYDDAYMVGEQPGDDDELFVVGSFNGWTKPEKMTYVEEFGSYIFAMPLGEACIEQFQICMNKNEYFKIFPASKFSSSQDTIVLGPGIAPVGNNWVIDGRPQGLPQGTLYHISLQWELETRKKIVTWEPSLDEYVTELASQIEPFRHRYCVLGSWSGFKPVEMLPARGEKPGTFETAVRVGFARHEEFRFQRDSDRLQTIYPARQRDLEANATPMWAWTQAGIKAIAHDADRYGNPQVGSAFTPDHFAVACKGDLKIDTVAVPGSKAWNDQSKIFEAMKAGGSVSVDAPGKDGPIDLEGLGRLGLISNSGSESVPACGPDHLGEEKNWTVSGVMGESFKIMLRVWDSEITVTTINSRTGIRTWTNQQAAMRRKYFVTATWNNWGFTPMTSEGTDVHWLRVVMPQSQMVAFQIAVDEDKAQAIHPDMALTDQLMSPAMGPDAKGEGLFWGVGVERGMAIEIKLDLSQQDRRKVVTWTYC
;
A
#
# COMPACT_ATOMS: atom_id res chain seq x y z
N MET A 1 14.22 -40.92 34.21
CA MET A 1 12.79 -40.59 34.34
C MET A 1 12.64 -39.79 35.63
N MET A 2 12.42 -38.47 35.54
CA MET A 2 12.50 -37.58 36.71
C MET A 2 11.13 -37.56 37.42
N MET A 3 11.09 -38.05 38.66
CA MET A 3 9.86 -38.20 39.46
C MET A 3 9.71 -37.08 40.49
N PHE A 4 8.50 -36.56 40.68
CA PHE A 4 8.13 -35.74 41.85
C PHE A 4 6.74 -36.20 42.33
N GLN A 5 6.61 -36.59 43.60
CA GLN A 5 5.36 -37.09 44.19
C GLN A 5 4.69 -38.26 43.44
N GLY A 6 5.48 -39.13 42.78
CA GLY A 6 4.96 -40.28 42.04
C GLY A 6 4.50 -39.96 40.61
N GLU A 7 4.44 -38.69 40.22
CA GLU A 7 4.21 -38.29 38.84
C GLU A 7 5.52 -38.15 38.08
N VAL A 8 5.57 -38.73 36.89
CA VAL A 8 6.70 -38.61 35.98
C VAL A 8 6.46 -37.42 35.06
N ARG A 9 7.38 -36.45 35.08
CA ARG A 9 7.41 -35.43 34.04
C ARG A 9 8.29 -35.87 32.88
N GLU A 10 7.75 -35.77 31.67
CA GLU A 10 8.48 -36.04 30.43
C GLU A 10 9.57 -34.98 30.16
N HIS A 11 9.35 -33.73 30.62
CA HIS A 11 10.30 -32.62 30.46
C HIS A 11 10.60 -31.95 31.81
N PRO A 12 11.86 -31.56 32.10
CA PRO A 12 12.19 -30.82 33.30
C PRO A 12 11.58 -29.41 33.28
N LEU A 13 11.28 -28.86 34.45
CA LEU A 13 10.88 -27.46 34.56
C LEU A 13 12.08 -26.55 34.28
N VAL A 14 11.93 -25.64 33.34
CA VAL A 14 12.94 -24.64 33.06
C VAL A 14 12.92 -23.53 34.12
N LYS A 15 14.08 -23.21 34.71
CA LYS A 15 14.24 -22.20 35.74
C LYS A 15 15.20 -21.10 35.32
N THR A 16 14.70 -19.87 35.30
CA THR A 16 15.46 -18.66 34.91
C THR A 16 15.10 -17.47 35.78
N SER A 17 15.97 -16.46 35.80
CA SER A 17 15.75 -15.19 36.53
C SER A 17 16.07 -14.00 35.64
N SER A 18 15.15 -13.04 35.57
CA SER A 18 15.40 -11.73 34.92
C SER A 18 16.54 -10.97 35.60
N LYS A 19 16.76 -11.18 36.90
CA LYS A 19 17.82 -10.51 37.67
C LYS A 19 19.21 -10.81 37.15
N SER A 20 19.41 -11.98 36.53
CA SER A 20 20.69 -12.32 35.88
C SER A 20 20.97 -11.51 34.62
N ASN A 21 19.95 -10.86 34.04
CA ASN A 21 20.08 -10.06 32.83
C ASN A 21 20.13 -8.56 33.15
N ILE A 22 19.31 -8.10 34.10
CA ILE A 22 19.08 -6.67 34.34
C ILE A 22 19.31 -6.23 35.80
N GLY A 23 19.80 -7.12 36.66
CA GLY A 23 19.97 -6.84 38.09
C GLY A 23 18.65 -6.87 38.87
N HIS A 24 18.71 -6.55 40.17
CA HIS A 24 17.52 -6.50 41.02
C HIS A 24 16.85 -5.12 40.92
N THR A 25 15.74 -5.04 40.20
CA THR A 25 14.98 -3.80 39.97
C THR A 25 14.03 -3.42 41.12
N GLU A 26 14.34 -3.86 42.35
CA GLU A 26 13.56 -3.65 43.58
C GLU A 26 12.04 -3.70 43.39
N LEU A 27 11.38 -2.54 43.37
CA LEU A 27 9.93 -2.36 43.20
C LEU A 27 9.40 -2.98 41.90
N CYS A 28 10.20 -2.99 40.85
CA CYS A 28 9.84 -3.53 39.53
C CYS A 28 10.24 -5.01 39.35
N ALA A 29 10.82 -5.66 40.37
CA ALA A 29 11.36 -7.02 40.21
C ALA A 29 10.29 -8.05 39.83
N GLY A 30 9.05 -7.87 40.31
CA GLY A 30 7.92 -8.73 39.98
C GLY A 30 7.50 -8.60 38.52
N ILE A 31 7.24 -7.37 38.06
CA ILE A 31 6.79 -7.10 36.68
C ILE A 31 7.86 -7.50 35.65
N CYS A 32 9.15 -7.28 35.95
CA CYS A 32 10.23 -7.77 35.08
C CYS A 32 10.23 -9.30 34.92
N GLY A 33 9.84 -10.04 35.98
CA GLY A 33 9.66 -11.49 35.90
C GLY A 33 8.46 -11.90 35.04
N ILE A 34 7.34 -11.19 35.20
CA ILE A 34 6.11 -11.40 34.40
C ILE A 34 6.41 -11.16 32.91
N ILE A 35 7.01 -10.02 32.56
CA ILE A 35 7.35 -9.69 31.17
C ILE A 35 8.26 -10.77 30.57
N LYS A 36 9.27 -11.24 31.31
CA LYS A 36 10.15 -12.32 30.86
C LYS A 36 9.36 -13.61 30.57
N CYS A 37 8.44 -14.01 31.46
CA CYS A 37 7.60 -15.19 31.26
C CYS A 37 6.65 -15.05 30.06
N VAL A 38 6.03 -13.88 29.86
CA VAL A 38 5.17 -13.60 28.70
C VAL A 38 5.98 -13.74 27.40
N LEU A 39 7.16 -13.11 27.32
CA LEU A 39 8.01 -13.21 26.14
C LEU A 39 8.47 -14.64 25.88
N MET A 40 8.86 -15.38 26.92
CA MET A 40 9.22 -16.79 26.79
C MET A 40 8.07 -17.66 26.24
N GLY A 41 6.82 -17.35 26.60
CA GLY A 41 5.64 -18.02 26.05
C GLY A 41 5.34 -17.62 24.60
N VAL A 42 5.44 -16.33 24.27
CA VAL A 42 5.23 -15.79 22.92
C VAL A 42 6.18 -16.41 21.90
N TYR A 43 7.44 -16.61 22.28
CA TYR A 43 8.49 -17.16 21.39
C TYR A 43 8.73 -18.66 21.56
N CYS A 44 8.10 -19.32 22.54
CA CYS A 44 8.36 -20.71 22.92
C CYS A 44 9.83 -21.02 23.20
N ASP A 45 10.59 -20.03 23.67
CA ASP A 45 12.01 -20.15 23.95
C ASP A 45 12.30 -19.70 25.39
N ALA A 46 13.08 -20.47 26.12
CA ALA A 46 13.46 -20.15 27.48
C ALA A 46 14.80 -19.41 27.53
N CYS A 47 14.79 -18.20 28.11
CA CYS A 47 15.98 -17.36 28.14
C CYS A 47 17.02 -17.85 29.18
N PRO A 48 18.33 -17.76 28.86
CA PRO A 48 19.41 -18.20 29.75
C PRO A 48 19.56 -17.35 31.01
N ASN A 49 20.24 -17.91 32.00
CA ASN A 49 20.83 -17.20 33.14
C ASN A 49 22.30 -16.88 32.85
N ASN A 50 22.64 -15.60 32.76
CA ASN A 50 23.93 -15.14 32.23
C ASN A 50 25.18 -15.48 33.07
N HIS A 51 25.01 -15.88 34.33
CA HIS A 51 26.11 -15.96 35.30
C HIS A 51 26.28 -17.34 35.96
N ILE A 52 25.52 -18.34 35.52
CA ILE A 52 25.60 -19.68 36.06
C ILE A 52 26.73 -20.44 35.31
N ARG A 53 27.92 -20.50 35.92
CA ARG A 53 29.02 -21.37 35.46
C ARG A 53 29.08 -22.68 36.23
N LEU A 54 28.82 -22.60 37.53
CA LEU A 54 28.71 -23.71 38.47
C LEU A 54 27.47 -23.45 39.32
N LEU A 55 26.62 -24.47 39.50
CA LEU A 55 25.45 -24.35 40.35
C LEU A 55 25.89 -24.25 41.82
N ASN A 56 25.18 -23.46 42.62
CA ASN A 56 25.47 -23.34 44.05
C ASN A 56 25.36 -24.72 44.72
N PRO A 57 26.39 -25.19 45.46
CA PRO A 57 26.39 -26.52 46.08
C PRO A 57 25.31 -26.71 47.15
N HIS A 58 24.71 -25.63 47.64
CA HIS A 58 23.57 -25.68 48.56
C HIS A 58 22.22 -25.90 47.85
N ILE A 59 22.17 -25.92 46.51
CA ILE A 59 20.96 -26.22 45.75
C ILE A 59 20.94 -27.71 45.41
N ASP A 60 19.94 -28.42 45.94
CA ASP A 60 19.66 -29.80 45.53
C ASP A 60 18.86 -29.80 44.22
N SER A 61 19.56 -30.00 43.10
CA SER A 61 18.93 -30.12 41.77
C SER A 61 18.23 -31.46 41.55
N ASN A 62 18.39 -32.44 42.45
CA ASN A 62 17.72 -33.74 42.36
C ASN A 62 16.37 -33.75 43.10
N ALA A 63 16.07 -32.73 43.89
CA ALA A 63 14.83 -32.65 44.67
C ALA A 63 13.56 -32.58 43.79
N TYR A 64 13.65 -32.04 42.57
CA TYR A 64 12.55 -32.05 41.60
C TYR A 64 13.07 -31.94 40.16
N PRO A 65 12.29 -32.35 39.13
CA PRO A 65 12.67 -32.25 37.72
C PRO A 65 12.86 -30.79 37.29
N VAL A 66 14.10 -30.29 37.32
CA VAL A 66 14.43 -28.88 37.02
C VAL A 66 15.68 -28.76 36.17
N TYR A 67 15.66 -27.80 35.26
CA TYR A 67 16.79 -27.40 34.44
C TYR A 67 17.04 -25.90 34.60
N PHE A 68 18.21 -25.53 35.13
CA PHE A 68 18.64 -24.14 35.26
C PHE A 68 19.32 -23.71 33.95
N CYS A 69 18.56 -23.06 33.07
CA CYS A 69 19.07 -22.72 31.73
C CYS A 69 20.31 -21.83 31.78
N THR A 70 21.40 -22.29 31.19
CA THR A 70 22.62 -21.50 30.89
C THR A 70 22.67 -21.03 29.44
N GLU A 71 21.85 -21.64 28.58
CA GLU A 71 21.65 -21.31 27.17
C GLU A 71 20.15 -21.17 26.87
N SER A 72 19.84 -20.64 25.69
CA SER A 72 18.46 -20.55 25.18
C SER A 72 17.96 -21.96 24.83
N VAL A 73 16.74 -22.29 25.22
CA VAL A 73 16.16 -23.64 25.09
C VAL A 73 14.72 -23.59 24.58
N ASP A 74 14.46 -24.31 23.48
CA ASP A 74 13.11 -24.58 22.97
C ASP A 74 12.29 -25.30 24.04
N GLN A 75 11.13 -24.74 24.39
CA GLN A 75 10.23 -25.34 25.38
C GLN A 75 9.48 -26.57 24.84
N GLY A 76 9.56 -26.84 23.54
CA GLY A 76 9.04 -28.04 22.90
C GLY A 76 7.51 -28.10 22.79
N LYS A 77 6.81 -27.09 23.30
CA LYS A 77 5.35 -26.94 23.27
C LYS A 77 4.98 -25.55 22.75
N ASN A 78 3.86 -25.47 22.03
CA ASN A 78 3.31 -24.23 21.48
C ASN A 78 2.49 -23.41 22.50
N GLN A 79 2.31 -23.92 23.72
CA GLN A 79 1.63 -23.23 24.80
C GLN A 79 2.03 -23.85 26.14
N GLY A 80 1.93 -23.08 27.22
CA GLY A 80 2.28 -23.58 28.54
C GLY A 80 2.06 -22.57 29.65
N PHE A 81 2.29 -23.04 30.88
CA PHE A 81 2.26 -22.21 32.07
C PHE A 81 3.69 -21.86 32.51
N GLY A 82 3.93 -20.57 32.76
CA GLY A 82 5.09 -20.04 33.44
C GLY A 82 4.73 -19.59 34.85
N GLY A 83 5.67 -19.74 35.79
CA GLY A 83 5.49 -19.26 37.16
C GLY A 83 6.49 -18.15 37.48
N VAL A 84 6.01 -17.05 38.04
CA VAL A 84 6.83 -15.94 38.54
C VAL A 84 6.71 -15.88 40.04
N SER A 85 7.83 -15.76 40.74
CA SER A 85 7.87 -15.57 42.19
C SER A 85 8.62 -14.30 42.53
N SER A 86 8.09 -13.53 43.47
CA SER A 86 8.67 -12.28 43.97
C SER A 86 8.58 -12.25 45.49
N PHE A 87 9.72 -12.07 46.15
CA PHE A 87 9.83 -12.10 47.60
C PHE A 87 10.38 -10.76 48.08
N GLY A 88 9.58 -10.04 48.85
CA GLY A 88 9.94 -8.75 49.41
C GLY A 88 10.84 -8.92 50.63
N PHE A 89 11.78 -7.99 50.82
CA PHE A 89 12.70 -8.00 51.95
C PHE A 89 11.99 -8.02 53.32
N GLY A 90 10.82 -7.36 53.41
CA GLY A 90 9.98 -7.36 54.62
C GLY A 90 9.22 -8.67 54.90
N GLY A 91 9.37 -9.70 54.06
CA GLY A 91 8.74 -11.01 54.24
C GLY A 91 7.44 -11.22 53.46
N SER A 92 6.93 -10.19 52.77
CA SER A 92 5.76 -10.32 51.88
C SER A 92 6.13 -11.05 50.59
N ASN A 93 5.48 -12.18 50.34
CA ASN A 93 5.77 -13.06 49.21
C ASN A 93 4.58 -13.11 48.24
N ALA A 94 4.86 -13.05 46.95
CA ALA A 94 3.85 -13.14 45.89
C ALA A 94 4.28 -14.13 44.80
N ARG A 95 3.29 -14.80 44.20
CA ARG A 95 3.45 -15.69 43.04
C ARG A 95 2.36 -15.40 42.02
N GLY A 96 2.74 -15.38 40.75
CA GLY A 96 1.80 -15.36 39.63
C GLY A 96 2.05 -16.54 38.71
N ASP A 97 0.98 -17.19 38.28
CA ASP A 97 1.03 -18.22 37.25
C ASP A 97 0.45 -17.63 35.95
N ILE A 98 1.18 -17.79 34.86
CA ILE A 98 0.90 -17.15 33.58
C ILE A 98 0.72 -18.25 32.55
N TRP A 99 -0.43 -18.27 31.89
CA TRP A 99 -0.61 -19.06 30.68
C TRP A 99 -0.24 -18.23 29.45
N ALA A 100 0.48 -18.82 28.51
CA ALA A 100 0.80 -18.19 27.24
C ALA A 100 0.86 -19.23 26.11
N ARG A 101 0.64 -18.76 24.88
CA ARG A 101 0.80 -19.52 23.64
C ARG A 101 1.80 -18.85 22.71
N ALA A 102 2.42 -19.64 21.85
CA ALA A 102 3.33 -19.19 20.80
C ALA A 102 2.58 -18.23 19.86
N LEU A 103 3.14 -17.05 19.62
CA LEU A 103 2.70 -16.14 18.56
C LEU A 103 3.81 -15.90 17.53
N ALA A 104 5.04 -16.35 17.82
CA ALA A 104 6.20 -16.23 16.94
C ALA A 104 7.14 -17.43 17.08
N GLY A 105 7.92 -17.72 16.04
CA GLY A 105 8.92 -18.80 16.05
C GLY A 105 8.42 -20.14 15.47
N PRO A 106 9.28 -21.18 15.45
CA PRO A 106 9.04 -22.43 14.72
C PRO A 106 7.93 -23.32 15.32
N ARG A 107 7.41 -22.97 16.51
CA ARG A 107 6.36 -23.71 17.23
C ARG A 107 4.99 -23.06 17.15
N ASN A 108 4.83 -21.99 16.38
CA ASN A 108 3.50 -21.42 16.12
C ASN A 108 2.67 -22.39 15.25
N THR A 109 1.57 -22.91 15.81
CA THR A 109 0.66 -23.87 15.13
C THR A 109 -0.56 -23.20 14.51
N ASP A 110 -0.66 -21.87 14.59
CA ASP A 110 -1.67 -21.07 13.90
C ASP A 110 -0.97 -20.29 12.77
N PRO A 111 -0.97 -20.81 11.52
CA PRO A 111 -0.22 -20.22 10.41
C PRO A 111 -0.91 -19.01 9.79
N GLY A 112 -1.96 -18.45 10.42
CA GLY A 112 -2.72 -17.30 9.94
C GLY A 112 -1.94 -15.98 9.77
N THR A 113 -0.60 -16.00 9.81
CA THR A 113 0.32 -15.23 8.94
C THR A 113 1.77 -15.38 9.44
N ARG A 114 2.72 -15.57 8.50
CA ARG A 114 4.20 -15.47 8.60
C ARG A 114 4.99 -16.73 8.99
N SER A 115 5.70 -17.28 8.00
CA SER A 115 6.99 -17.95 8.20
C SER A 115 8.11 -16.90 8.36
N ALA A 116 8.44 -16.50 9.58
CA ALA A 116 9.64 -15.72 9.85
C ALA A 116 10.83 -16.69 10.02
N TRP A 117 11.58 -16.93 8.96
CA TRP A 117 12.86 -17.63 9.02
C TRP A 117 13.83 -16.87 9.95
N LEU A 118 14.30 -17.53 11.00
CA LEU A 118 15.37 -17.03 11.87
C LEU A 118 16.70 -17.16 11.09
N SER A 119 17.27 -16.05 10.63
CA SER A 119 18.71 -16.00 10.32
C SER A 119 19.46 -15.47 11.55
N ALA A 120 20.66 -16.00 11.78
CA ALA A 120 21.52 -15.73 12.93
C ALA A 120 21.83 -14.23 13.19
N ASN A 121 21.51 -13.35 12.23
CA ASN A 121 21.67 -11.90 12.33
C ASN A 121 20.63 -11.19 13.22
N ARG A 122 19.64 -11.91 13.79
CA ARG A 122 18.62 -11.34 14.70
C ARG A 122 18.88 -11.54 16.19
N ILE A 123 20.01 -12.11 16.58
CA ILE A 123 20.49 -12.01 17.98
C ILE A 123 21.00 -10.58 18.17
N PHE A 124 20.08 -9.65 18.43
CA PHE A 124 20.41 -8.24 18.60
C PHE A 124 21.26 -8.03 19.85
N ILE A 125 22.41 -7.39 19.64
CA ILE A 125 23.19 -6.70 20.66
C ILE A 125 22.30 -5.59 21.24
N TRP A 126 21.94 -5.72 22.52
CA TRP A 126 21.06 -4.80 23.27
C TRP A 126 21.53 -3.33 23.22
N GLY A 127 22.78 -3.08 22.87
CA GLY A 127 23.38 -1.74 22.78
C GLY A 127 22.94 -0.87 21.60
N GLU A 128 22.37 -1.42 20.53
CA GLU A 128 21.85 -0.62 19.39
C GLU A 128 20.40 -0.15 19.61
N VAL A 129 19.62 -0.86 20.41
CA VAL A 129 18.23 -0.50 20.74
C VAL A 129 18.15 0.79 21.56
N CYS A 130 19.17 1.09 22.37
CA CYS A 130 19.22 2.33 23.15
C CYS A 130 19.75 3.55 22.36
N LYS A 131 20.29 3.37 21.15
CA LYS A 131 20.83 4.48 20.34
C LYS A 131 19.83 5.07 19.35
N GLN A 132 18.75 4.35 19.03
CA GLN A 132 17.73 4.86 18.13
C GLN A 132 16.63 5.56 18.91
N ALA A 133 16.64 6.89 18.85
CA ALA A 133 15.51 7.71 19.27
C ALA A 133 14.27 7.30 18.46
N ARG A 134 13.24 6.86 19.18
CA ARG A 134 11.92 6.36 18.73
C ARG A 134 11.97 5.00 18.01
N PRO A 135 11.30 3.96 18.55
CA PRO A 135 11.08 2.73 17.79
C PRO A 135 10.19 3.06 16.59
N ARG A 136 10.78 3.13 15.39
CA ARG A 136 10.02 3.05 14.14
C ARG A 136 9.59 1.60 13.96
N LEU A 137 8.28 1.39 13.80
CA LEU A 137 7.77 0.08 13.39
C LEU A 137 8.49 -0.36 12.11
N PRO A 138 8.91 -1.63 11.97
CA PRO A 138 9.17 -2.16 10.64
C PRO A 138 7.86 -2.01 9.84
N PRO A 139 7.88 -1.56 8.57
CA PRO A 139 6.66 -1.30 7.76
C PRO A 139 5.60 -2.41 7.85
N SER A 140 6.10 -3.64 7.99
CA SER A 140 5.32 -4.87 8.15
C SER A 140 4.42 -4.91 9.40
N ALA A 141 4.64 -4.13 10.47
CA ALA A 141 3.82 -4.20 11.68
C ALA A 141 2.50 -3.42 11.54
N ALA A 142 2.50 -2.32 10.76
CA ALA A 142 1.28 -1.59 10.42
C ALA A 142 0.47 -2.31 9.32
N GLU A 143 1.13 -3.05 8.42
CA GLU A 143 0.46 -3.93 7.44
C GLU A 143 -0.16 -5.18 8.07
N ASN A 144 0.21 -5.50 9.32
CA ASN A 144 -0.23 -6.67 10.06
C ASN A 144 -1.09 -6.35 11.30
N ALA A 145 -1.49 -5.09 11.48
CA ALA A 145 -2.53 -4.80 12.45
C ALA A 145 -3.83 -5.47 11.97
N LEU A 146 -4.51 -6.15 12.89
CA LEU A 146 -5.56 -7.15 12.64
C LEU A 146 -6.59 -6.66 11.61
N ASP A 147 -6.65 -7.30 10.44
CA ASP A 147 -7.53 -6.93 9.33
C ASP A 147 -8.98 -7.49 9.49
N ILE A 148 -9.28 -8.21 10.59
CA ILE A 148 -10.56 -8.90 10.83
C ILE A 148 -11.23 -8.38 12.11
N VAL A 149 -12.45 -7.85 11.98
CA VAL A 149 -13.28 -7.31 13.08
C VAL A 149 -13.49 -8.32 14.23
N GLN A 150 -13.47 -9.62 13.93
CA GLN A 150 -13.68 -10.71 14.90
C GLN A 150 -12.52 -10.91 15.88
N ASP A 151 -11.34 -10.34 15.60
CA ASP A 151 -10.16 -10.44 16.46
C ASP A 151 -10.02 -9.26 17.44
N TYR A 152 -10.95 -8.30 17.38
CA TYR A 152 -11.01 -7.17 18.31
C TYR A 152 -11.98 -7.48 19.45
N ASP A 153 -11.46 -7.59 20.68
CA ASP A 153 -12.28 -7.68 21.89
C ASP A 153 -13.19 -6.45 22.03
N ASP A 154 -14.32 -6.59 22.73
CA ASP A 154 -15.30 -5.53 22.95
C ASP A 154 -14.67 -4.20 23.43
N ALA A 155 -13.59 -4.26 24.24
CA ALA A 155 -12.83 -3.10 24.73
C ALA A 155 -12.14 -2.24 23.64
N TYR A 156 -12.05 -2.76 22.41
CA TYR A 156 -11.50 -2.04 21.26
C TYR A 156 -12.59 -1.30 20.46
N MET A 157 -13.83 -1.76 20.57
CA MET A 157 -15.04 -1.18 19.97
C MET A 157 -15.68 -0.16 20.92
N VAL A 158 -15.85 -0.55 22.17
CA VAL A 158 -16.31 0.28 23.29
C VAL A 158 -15.13 0.64 24.17
N GLY A 159 -14.99 1.90 24.59
CA GLY A 159 -13.83 2.35 25.35
C GLY A 159 -14.24 3.32 26.45
N GLU A 160 -13.44 3.41 27.51
CA GLU A 160 -13.64 4.49 28.49
C GLU A 160 -13.34 5.84 27.82
N GLN A 161 -14.02 6.88 28.31
CA GLN A 161 -13.65 8.24 27.94
C GLN A 161 -12.21 8.52 28.38
N PRO A 162 -11.46 9.36 27.67
CA PRO A 162 -10.14 9.81 28.10
C PRO A 162 -10.21 10.31 29.55
N GLY A 163 -9.23 9.95 30.39
CA GLY A 163 -9.14 10.48 31.75
C GLY A 163 -8.72 11.95 31.74
N ASP A 164 -8.72 12.59 32.92
CA ASP A 164 -8.40 14.03 33.06
C ASP A 164 -7.01 14.42 32.51
N ASP A 165 -6.06 13.48 32.50
CA ASP A 165 -4.69 13.68 32.02
C ASP A 165 -4.50 13.31 30.54
N ASP A 166 -5.52 12.78 29.87
CA ASP A 166 -5.42 12.31 28.50
C ASP A 166 -5.76 13.40 27.47
N GLU A 167 -4.93 13.51 26.43
CA GLU A 167 -5.09 14.46 25.35
C GLU A 167 -5.33 13.75 24.02
N LEU A 168 -6.24 14.28 23.20
CA LEU A 168 -6.52 13.79 21.86
C LEU A 168 -5.93 14.69 20.77
N PHE A 169 -5.46 14.07 19.70
CA PHE A 169 -4.84 14.75 18.57
C PHE A 169 -5.32 14.17 17.24
N VAL A 170 -5.45 14.99 16.21
CA VAL A 170 -5.69 14.56 14.83
C VAL A 170 -4.38 14.53 14.07
N VAL A 171 -4.16 13.50 13.27
CA VAL A 171 -3.05 13.39 12.34
C VAL A 171 -3.59 12.90 11.00
N GLY A 172 -3.07 13.43 9.89
CA GLY A 172 -3.63 13.12 8.58
C GLY A 172 -2.78 13.60 7.42
N SER A 173 -3.27 13.37 6.21
CA SER A 173 -2.59 13.83 5.00
C SER A 173 -2.48 15.35 4.95
N PHE A 174 -3.41 16.10 5.55
CA PHE A 174 -3.40 17.58 5.61
C PHE A 174 -2.13 18.17 6.24
N ASN A 175 -1.37 17.39 7.01
CA ASN A 175 -0.05 17.76 7.53
C ASN A 175 1.04 16.72 7.21
N GLY A 176 0.83 15.95 6.14
CA GLY A 176 1.75 14.91 5.66
C GLY A 176 1.99 13.78 6.66
N TRP A 177 1.06 13.54 7.59
CA TRP A 177 1.19 12.60 8.70
C TRP A 177 2.35 12.89 9.67
N THR A 178 2.84 14.13 9.73
CA THR A 178 4.09 14.46 10.43
C THR A 178 3.92 15.00 11.84
N LYS A 179 2.82 15.71 12.12
CA LYS A 179 2.61 16.43 13.39
C LYS A 179 1.18 16.21 13.88
N PRO A 180 0.96 15.50 15.01
CA PRO A 180 -0.38 15.43 15.60
C PRO A 180 -0.81 16.80 16.12
N GLU A 181 -1.99 17.27 15.70
CA GLU A 181 -2.58 18.56 16.10
C GLU A 181 -3.66 18.35 17.16
N LYS A 182 -3.68 19.17 18.21
CA LYS A 182 -4.51 18.93 19.41
C LYS A 182 -5.99 19.13 19.11
N MET A 183 -6.85 18.26 19.65
CA MET A 183 -8.29 18.44 19.69
C MET A 183 -8.69 19.23 20.94
N THR A 184 -9.69 20.10 20.80
CA THR A 184 -10.24 20.89 21.90
C THR A 184 -11.50 20.23 22.43
N TYR A 185 -11.56 19.95 23.72
CA TYR A 185 -12.79 19.45 24.35
C TYR A 185 -13.77 20.60 24.56
N VAL A 186 -15.02 20.40 24.15
CA VAL A 186 -16.11 21.37 24.33
C VAL A 186 -17.20 20.75 25.21
N GLU A 187 -17.29 21.21 26.45
CA GLU A 187 -18.19 20.67 27.48
C GLU A 187 -19.66 20.72 27.06
N GLU A 188 -20.10 21.79 26.37
CA GLU A 188 -21.48 21.96 25.91
C GLU A 188 -21.97 20.82 25.02
N PHE A 189 -21.07 20.27 24.20
CA PHE A 189 -21.37 19.19 23.27
C PHE A 189 -20.86 17.82 23.75
N GLY A 190 -20.11 17.78 24.86
CA GLY A 190 -19.46 16.55 25.34
C GLY A 190 -18.53 15.92 24.30
N SER A 191 -17.89 16.74 23.46
CA SER A 191 -17.16 16.28 22.29
C SER A 191 -15.78 16.94 22.17
N TYR A 192 -14.86 16.20 21.57
CA TYR A 192 -13.56 16.69 21.14
C TYR A 192 -13.65 17.19 19.71
N ILE A 193 -13.21 18.41 19.47
CA ILE A 193 -13.37 19.11 18.21
C ILE A 193 -12.01 19.45 17.60
N PHE A 194 -11.91 19.31 16.28
CA PHE A 194 -10.78 19.78 15.48
C PHE A 194 -11.26 20.43 14.19
N ALA A 195 -10.65 21.56 13.82
CA ALA A 195 -10.92 22.24 12.57
C ALA A 195 -9.87 21.89 11.53
N MET A 196 -10.24 21.16 10.48
CA MET A 196 -9.31 20.73 9.44
C MET A 196 -9.53 21.52 8.14
N PRO A 197 -8.55 22.32 7.68
CA PRO A 197 -8.62 22.93 6.36
C PRO A 197 -8.36 21.89 5.26
N LEU A 198 -9.18 21.88 4.19
CA LEU A 198 -8.88 21.10 2.99
C LEU A 198 -7.63 21.64 2.27
N GLY A 199 -6.70 20.77 1.90
CA GLY A 199 -5.54 21.12 1.09
C GLY A 199 -5.86 21.35 -0.39
N GLU A 200 -4.84 21.57 -1.22
CA GLU A 200 -4.99 21.90 -2.65
C GLU A 200 -5.64 20.80 -3.49
N ALA A 201 -5.58 19.54 -3.01
CA ALA A 201 -6.21 18.40 -3.64
C ALA A 201 -7.71 18.28 -3.31
N CYS A 202 -8.20 19.03 -2.31
CA CYS A 202 -9.56 18.95 -1.76
C CYS A 202 -9.99 17.54 -1.29
N ILE A 203 -9.03 16.67 -0.98
CA ILE A 203 -9.25 15.35 -0.38
C ILE A 203 -8.20 15.12 0.70
N GLU A 204 -8.66 14.77 1.90
CA GLU A 204 -7.79 14.51 3.04
C GLU A 204 -8.16 13.21 3.74
N GLN A 205 -7.14 12.59 4.32
CA GLN A 205 -7.25 11.39 5.13
C GLN A 205 -6.83 11.73 6.55
N PHE A 206 -7.48 11.15 7.57
CA PHE A 206 -7.09 11.39 8.96
C PHE A 206 -7.33 10.18 9.87
N GLN A 207 -6.65 10.23 11.01
CA GLN A 207 -6.81 9.37 12.18
C GLN A 207 -6.74 10.25 13.44
N ILE A 208 -7.25 9.74 14.55
CA ILE A 208 -7.12 10.40 15.85
C ILE A 208 -6.10 9.60 16.67
N CYS A 209 -5.27 10.24 17.48
CA CYS A 209 -4.33 9.58 18.36
C CYS A 209 -4.35 10.18 19.76
N MET A 210 -4.14 9.33 20.75
CA MET A 210 -4.14 9.69 22.16
C MET A 210 -2.70 9.96 22.61
N ASN A 211 -2.49 11.05 23.36
CA ASN A 211 -1.21 11.43 23.96
C ASN A 211 -0.04 11.49 22.96
N LYS A 212 -0.32 11.91 21.71
CA LYS A 212 0.65 11.95 20.58
C LYS A 212 1.31 10.60 20.29
N ASN A 213 0.67 9.51 20.68
CA ASN A 213 1.25 8.18 20.59
C ASN A 213 0.74 7.46 19.33
N GLU A 214 1.66 7.15 18.42
CA GLU A 214 1.35 6.45 17.15
C GLU A 214 0.78 5.04 17.35
N TYR A 215 0.93 4.46 18.55
CA TYR A 215 0.39 3.15 18.92
C TYR A 215 -1.00 3.20 19.57
N PHE A 216 -1.52 4.39 19.88
CA PHE A 216 -2.84 4.58 20.51
C PHE A 216 -3.72 5.45 19.62
N LYS A 217 -4.04 4.90 18.45
CA LYS A 217 -4.87 5.55 17.44
C LYS A 217 -6.32 5.10 17.53
N ILE A 218 -7.23 6.03 17.30
CA ILE A 218 -8.64 5.80 17.06
C ILE A 218 -8.84 5.95 15.54
N PHE A 219 -9.41 4.93 14.91
CA PHE A 219 -9.44 4.77 13.46
C PHE A 219 -10.67 3.98 12.99
N PRO A 220 -11.08 4.07 11.71
CA PRO A 220 -12.20 3.30 11.20
C PRO A 220 -11.83 1.82 11.02
N ALA A 221 -12.79 0.93 11.22
CA ALA A 221 -12.65 -0.49 10.91
C ALA A 221 -12.40 -0.74 9.41
N SER A 222 -12.98 0.10 8.55
CA SER A 222 -12.83 0.02 7.10
C SER A 222 -11.66 0.87 6.60
N LYS A 223 -10.91 0.34 5.63
CA LYS A 223 -9.89 1.08 4.90
C LYS A 223 -10.54 2.22 4.10
N PHE A 224 -9.94 3.40 4.13
CA PHE A 224 -10.34 4.59 3.40
C PHE A 224 -11.84 4.93 3.55
N SER A 225 -12.34 4.91 4.79
CA SER A 225 -13.76 5.11 5.08
C SER A 225 -14.19 6.56 4.88
N SER A 226 -15.04 6.82 3.89
CA SER A 226 -15.76 8.08 3.72
C SER A 226 -17.09 8.14 4.47
N SER A 227 -17.49 7.04 5.13
CA SER A 227 -18.72 6.97 5.92
C SER A 227 -18.45 7.28 7.39
N GLN A 228 -19.33 8.11 7.97
CA GLN A 228 -19.36 8.44 9.40
C GLN A 228 -20.04 7.34 10.23
N ASP A 229 -20.80 6.45 9.58
CA ASP A 229 -21.45 5.30 10.23
C ASP A 229 -20.50 4.10 10.38
N THR A 230 -19.24 4.25 9.98
CA THR A 230 -18.24 3.20 10.13
C THR A 230 -17.99 2.88 11.60
N ILE A 231 -17.65 1.61 11.86
CA ILE A 231 -17.24 1.19 13.20
C ILE A 231 -15.94 1.90 13.55
N VAL A 232 -15.92 2.58 14.70
CA VAL A 232 -14.75 3.28 15.23
C VAL A 232 -14.00 2.35 16.20
N LEU A 233 -12.75 2.04 15.87
CA LEU A 233 -11.86 1.17 16.62
C LEU A 233 -10.81 1.96 17.42
N GLY A 234 -10.24 1.31 18.43
CA GLY A 234 -9.13 1.83 19.23
C GLY A 234 -9.56 2.46 20.56
N PRO A 235 -8.62 3.05 21.31
CA PRO A 235 -7.25 3.36 20.91
C PRO A 235 -6.34 2.13 20.78
N GLY A 236 -5.55 2.07 19.69
CA GLY A 236 -4.52 1.06 19.49
C GLY A 236 -3.77 1.19 18.15
N ILE A 237 -3.14 0.12 17.66
CA ILE A 237 -2.32 0.19 16.44
C ILE A 237 -3.25 0.18 15.21
N ALA A 238 -3.28 1.29 14.46
CA ALA A 238 -4.07 1.38 13.24
C ALA A 238 -3.42 0.63 12.07
N PRO A 239 -4.16 -0.25 11.36
CA PRO A 239 -3.68 -0.84 10.12
C PRO A 239 -3.45 0.19 9.02
N VAL A 240 -2.58 -0.14 8.07
CA VAL A 240 -2.33 0.71 6.90
C VAL A 240 -3.62 0.87 6.10
N GLY A 241 -3.99 2.14 5.87
CA GLY A 241 -5.15 2.51 5.05
C GLY A 241 -6.44 2.62 5.84
N ASN A 242 -6.49 2.22 7.11
CA ASN A 242 -7.62 2.46 8.01
C ASN A 242 -7.65 3.93 8.43
N ASN A 243 -8.00 4.78 7.46
CA ASN A 243 -8.07 6.21 7.58
C ASN A 243 -9.50 6.64 7.25
N TRP A 244 -10.03 7.64 7.95
CA TRP A 244 -11.20 8.34 7.44
C TRP A 244 -10.80 9.18 6.24
N VAL A 245 -11.72 9.36 5.30
CA VAL A 245 -11.51 10.15 4.08
C VAL A 245 -12.55 11.25 4.04
N ILE A 246 -12.07 12.49 3.98
CA ILE A 246 -12.88 13.67 3.71
C ILE A 246 -12.60 14.07 2.26
N ASP A 247 -13.59 13.84 1.38
CA ASP A 247 -13.50 14.17 -0.04
C ASP A 247 -14.48 15.30 -0.38
N GLY A 248 -13.96 16.52 -0.57
CA GLY A 248 -14.75 17.70 -0.95
C GLY A 248 -14.93 17.86 -2.46
N ARG A 249 -14.30 16.99 -3.27
CA ARG A 249 -14.29 17.09 -4.74
C ARG A 249 -15.68 16.84 -5.35
N PRO A 250 -16.49 15.86 -4.90
CA PRO A 250 -17.83 15.64 -5.46
C PRO A 250 -18.80 16.80 -5.28
N GLN A 251 -18.61 17.62 -4.24
CA GLN A 251 -19.40 18.82 -3.96
C GLN A 251 -18.78 20.09 -4.57
N GLY A 252 -17.60 20.00 -5.18
CA GLY A 252 -16.89 21.15 -5.75
C GLY A 252 -16.40 22.14 -4.70
N LEU A 253 -16.07 21.67 -3.49
CA LEU A 253 -15.57 22.54 -2.42
C LEU A 253 -14.15 23.02 -2.73
N PRO A 254 -13.86 24.33 -2.58
CA PRO A 254 -12.53 24.87 -2.85
C PRO A 254 -11.54 24.49 -1.74
N GLN A 255 -10.25 24.61 -2.05
CA GLN A 255 -9.21 24.44 -1.03
C GLN A 255 -9.40 25.47 0.09
N GLY A 256 -9.01 25.12 1.31
CA GLY A 256 -9.20 25.95 2.49
C GLY A 256 -10.60 25.89 3.12
N THR A 257 -11.56 25.16 2.52
CA THR A 257 -12.83 24.85 3.18
C THR A 257 -12.55 24.15 4.51
N LEU A 258 -13.13 24.66 5.60
CA LEU A 258 -12.93 24.12 6.94
C LEU A 258 -13.92 22.99 7.20
N TYR A 259 -13.40 21.86 7.67
CA TYR A 259 -14.19 20.77 8.20
C TYR A 259 -14.13 20.77 9.72
N HIS A 260 -15.31 20.73 10.34
CA HIS A 260 -15.51 20.48 11.74
C HIS A 260 -15.46 18.96 11.97
N ILE A 261 -14.37 18.44 12.55
CA ILE A 261 -14.24 17.04 12.93
C ILE A 261 -14.56 16.92 14.41
N SER A 262 -15.48 16.02 14.78
CA SER A 262 -15.84 15.76 16.17
C SER A 262 -15.64 14.29 16.56
N LEU A 263 -15.25 14.06 17.81
CA LEU A 263 -15.19 12.75 18.44
C LEU A 263 -15.93 12.80 19.78
N GLN A 264 -16.89 11.91 19.95
CA GLN A 264 -17.70 11.79 21.17
C GLN A 264 -17.90 10.33 21.57
N TRP A 265 -18.28 10.11 22.82
CA TRP A 265 -18.64 8.78 23.35
C TRP A 265 -20.13 8.78 23.72
N GLU A 266 -20.86 7.79 23.21
CA GLU A 266 -22.24 7.54 23.62
C GLU A 266 -22.27 7.06 25.08
N LEU A 267 -23.04 7.73 25.93
CA LEU A 267 -23.02 7.54 27.39
C LEU A 267 -23.41 6.12 27.82
N GLU A 268 -24.42 5.53 27.19
CA GLU A 268 -24.95 4.21 27.60
C GLU A 268 -24.09 3.06 27.08
N THR A 269 -23.68 3.13 25.81
CA THR A 269 -22.99 2.02 25.13
C THR A 269 -21.47 2.16 25.19
N ARG A 270 -20.95 3.34 25.56
CA ARG A 270 -19.53 3.73 25.46
C ARG A 270 -18.98 3.63 24.04
N LYS A 271 -19.85 3.70 23.03
CA LYS A 271 -19.47 3.65 21.62
C LYS A 271 -18.88 4.99 21.20
N LYS A 272 -17.75 4.95 20.51
CA LYS A 272 -17.12 6.13 19.92
C LYS A 272 -17.86 6.51 18.64
N ILE A 273 -18.12 7.80 18.47
CA ILE A 273 -18.75 8.37 17.28
C ILE A 273 -17.82 9.46 16.76
N VAL A 274 -17.43 9.35 15.49
CA VAL A 274 -16.60 10.34 14.80
C VAL A 274 -17.41 10.91 13.66
N THR A 275 -17.58 12.23 13.65
CA THR A 275 -18.31 12.94 12.59
C THR A 275 -17.48 14.03 11.97
N TRP A 276 -17.85 14.43 10.76
CA TRP A 276 -17.26 15.59 10.11
C TRP A 276 -18.24 16.27 9.16
N GLU A 277 -18.20 17.60 9.13
CA GLU A 277 -19.00 18.40 8.21
C GLU A 277 -18.27 19.70 7.82
N PRO A 278 -18.51 20.24 6.60
CA PRO A 278 -18.05 21.58 6.27
C PRO A 278 -18.69 22.59 7.22
N SER A 279 -17.89 23.50 7.77
CA SER A 279 -18.37 24.51 8.71
C SER A 279 -17.83 25.90 8.38
N LEU A 280 -18.68 26.90 8.60
CA LEU A 280 -18.36 28.33 8.55
C LEU A 280 -18.47 28.98 9.94
N ASP A 281 -18.56 28.16 10.99
CA ASP A 281 -18.63 28.65 12.36
C ASP A 281 -17.38 29.47 12.70
N GLU A 282 -17.60 30.60 13.38
CA GLU A 282 -16.53 31.51 13.82
C GLU A 282 -15.57 30.79 14.78
N TYR A 283 -16.09 29.92 15.64
CA TYR A 283 -15.28 29.12 16.56
C TYR A 283 -14.38 28.12 15.82
N VAL A 284 -14.92 27.43 14.81
CA VAL A 284 -14.14 26.50 13.97
C VAL A 284 -13.07 27.27 13.17
N THR A 285 -13.38 28.48 12.73
CA THR A 285 -12.44 29.38 12.04
C THR A 285 -11.31 29.83 12.96
N GLU A 286 -11.62 30.17 14.22
CA GLU A 286 -10.63 30.51 15.24
C GLU A 286 -9.70 29.33 15.54
N LEU A 287 -10.25 28.12 15.71
CA LEU A 287 -9.45 26.90 15.90
C LEU A 287 -8.51 26.65 14.70
N ALA A 288 -9.02 26.78 13.47
CA ALA A 288 -8.22 26.58 12.27
C ALA A 288 -7.07 27.60 12.15
N SER A 289 -7.26 28.83 12.64
CA SER A 289 -6.22 29.87 12.62
C SER A 289 -4.98 29.55 13.47
N GLN A 290 -5.11 28.62 14.42
CA GLN A 290 -4.01 28.17 15.27
C GLN A 290 -3.13 27.11 14.59
N ILE A 291 -3.59 26.55 13.47
CA ILE A 291 -2.89 25.52 12.72
C ILE A 291 -1.91 26.19 11.76
N GLU A 292 -0.65 25.77 11.81
CA GLU A 292 0.36 26.23 10.86
C GLU A 292 0.05 25.70 9.45
N PRO A 293 0.03 26.56 8.42
CA PRO A 293 -0.19 26.10 7.05
C PRO A 293 0.85 25.07 6.62
N PHE A 294 0.39 23.89 6.22
CA PHE A 294 1.27 22.85 5.69
C PHE A 294 1.41 23.00 4.17
N ARG A 295 2.63 22.84 3.67
CA ARG A 295 2.91 22.83 2.23
C ARG A 295 3.32 21.43 1.81
N HIS A 296 2.47 20.79 1.02
CA HIS A 296 2.75 19.47 0.49
C HIS A 296 3.92 19.50 -0.48
N ARG A 297 4.64 18.37 -0.50
CA ARG A 297 5.67 18.09 -1.51
C ARG A 297 5.14 17.05 -2.48
N TYR A 298 5.50 17.17 -3.74
CA TYR A 298 5.15 16.19 -4.76
C TYR A 298 6.41 15.51 -5.26
N CYS A 299 6.36 14.18 -5.29
CA CYS A 299 7.44 13.37 -5.82
C CYS A 299 7.01 12.70 -7.11
N VAL A 300 7.87 12.67 -8.12
CA VAL A 300 7.71 11.82 -9.29
C VAL A 300 8.35 10.46 -9.01
N LEU A 301 7.67 9.38 -9.37
CA LEU A 301 8.19 8.02 -9.33
C LEU A 301 8.21 7.54 -10.77
N GLY A 302 9.35 7.09 -11.26
CA GLY A 302 9.42 6.56 -12.62
C GLY A 302 10.43 5.43 -12.81
N SER A 303 10.37 4.78 -13.96
CA SER A 303 11.25 3.65 -14.29
C SER A 303 12.73 4.02 -14.19
N TRP A 304 13.11 5.25 -14.53
CA TRP A 304 14.49 5.77 -14.41
C TRP A 304 15.02 5.80 -12.96
N SER A 305 14.15 5.90 -11.96
CA SER A 305 14.52 5.86 -10.54
C SER A 305 14.25 4.50 -9.89
N GLY A 306 13.85 3.50 -10.67
CA GLY A 306 13.32 2.23 -10.14
C GLY A 306 12.09 2.45 -9.27
N PHE A 307 11.24 3.42 -9.64
CA PHE A 307 10.07 3.89 -8.88
C PHE A 307 10.38 4.39 -7.46
N LYS A 308 11.62 4.78 -7.16
CA LYS A 308 11.92 5.53 -5.94
C LYS A 308 11.41 6.98 -6.08
N PRO A 309 10.75 7.54 -5.05
CA PRO A 309 10.28 8.93 -5.08
C PRO A 309 11.42 9.92 -5.32
N VAL A 310 11.26 10.79 -6.30
CA VAL A 310 12.14 11.93 -6.57
C VAL A 310 11.33 13.21 -6.40
N GLU A 311 11.70 14.02 -5.40
CA GLU A 311 11.00 15.28 -5.12
C GLU A 311 11.07 16.24 -6.32
N MET A 312 9.91 16.81 -6.67
CA MET A 312 9.79 17.81 -7.73
C MET A 312 9.97 19.21 -7.15
N LEU A 313 10.48 20.14 -7.97
CA LEU A 313 10.69 21.52 -7.56
C LEU A 313 9.50 22.39 -7.95
N PRO A 314 9.07 23.38 -7.14
CA PRO A 314 8.10 24.36 -7.57
C PRO A 314 8.55 25.04 -8.87
N ALA A 315 7.70 25.05 -9.88
CA ALA A 315 8.01 25.61 -11.19
C ALA A 315 8.07 27.14 -11.12
N ARG A 316 9.18 27.74 -11.58
CA ARG A 316 9.38 29.19 -11.53
C ARG A 316 8.61 29.88 -12.66
N GLY A 317 7.85 30.92 -12.33
CA GLY A 317 7.07 31.70 -13.31
C GLY A 317 5.76 31.05 -13.74
N GLU A 318 5.43 29.88 -13.20
CA GLU A 318 4.19 29.17 -13.46
C GLU A 318 3.13 29.49 -12.39
N LYS A 319 1.89 29.03 -12.65
CA LYS A 319 0.78 29.18 -11.70
C LYS A 319 1.11 28.50 -10.36
N PRO A 320 0.56 29.00 -9.23
CA PRO A 320 0.68 28.32 -7.93
C PRO A 320 0.25 26.85 -7.99
N GLY A 321 0.89 26.03 -7.14
CA GLY A 321 0.67 24.58 -7.10
C GLY A 321 1.33 23.81 -8.25
N THR A 322 2.15 24.45 -9.08
CA THR A 322 2.87 23.81 -10.18
C THR A 322 4.26 23.38 -9.75
N PHE A 323 4.60 22.12 -10.01
CA PHE A 323 5.87 21.48 -9.75
C PHE A 323 6.45 20.97 -11.07
N GLU A 324 7.77 20.97 -11.20
CA GLU A 324 8.48 20.53 -12.39
C GLU A 324 9.69 19.66 -12.06
N THR A 325 10.04 18.81 -13.03
CA THR A 325 11.26 18.02 -13.05
C THR A 325 11.65 17.73 -14.49
N ALA A 326 12.90 17.31 -14.70
CA ALA A 326 13.40 16.92 -16.01
C ALA A 326 13.91 15.48 -15.97
N VAL A 327 13.53 14.71 -16.97
CA VAL A 327 13.89 13.30 -17.11
C VAL A 327 14.57 13.06 -18.44
N ARG A 328 15.47 12.07 -18.48
CA ARG A 328 16.07 11.59 -19.72
C ARG A 328 15.63 10.15 -19.98
N VAL A 329 15.20 9.88 -21.20
CA VAL A 329 14.79 8.53 -21.62
C VAL A 329 16.01 7.60 -21.64
N GLY A 330 15.91 6.47 -20.96
CA GLY A 330 16.95 5.44 -20.89
C GLY A 330 17.00 4.53 -22.12
N PHE A 331 17.70 3.41 -21.98
CA PHE A 331 17.89 2.43 -23.05
C PHE A 331 16.59 1.77 -23.54
N ALA A 332 15.56 1.73 -22.68
CA ALA A 332 14.26 1.16 -23.01
C ALA A 332 13.48 1.98 -24.05
N ARG A 333 13.89 3.21 -24.35
CA ARG A 333 13.23 4.16 -25.28
C ARG A 333 11.80 4.56 -24.89
N HIS A 334 11.37 4.15 -23.70
CA HIS A 334 10.16 4.61 -23.04
C HIS A 334 10.44 4.68 -21.53
N GLU A 335 9.77 5.60 -20.86
CA GLU A 335 9.80 5.72 -19.40
C GLU A 335 8.37 5.79 -18.88
N GLU A 336 8.12 5.08 -17.78
CA GLU A 336 6.86 5.09 -17.06
C GLU A 336 6.96 5.96 -15.82
N PHE A 337 5.90 6.69 -15.47
CA PHE A 337 5.88 7.51 -14.26
C PHE A 337 4.49 7.76 -13.66
N ARG A 338 4.49 8.12 -12.38
CA ARG A 338 3.35 8.58 -11.57
C ARG A 338 3.84 9.54 -10.48
N PHE A 339 2.94 10.11 -9.68
CA PHE A 339 3.32 11.03 -8.60
C PHE A 339 2.79 10.58 -7.24
N GLN A 340 3.44 11.03 -6.17
CA GLN A 340 2.97 10.86 -4.79
C GLN A 340 3.04 12.19 -4.05
N ARG A 341 1.97 12.52 -3.33
CA ARG A 341 1.94 13.62 -2.35
C ARG A 341 2.65 13.17 -1.08
N ASP A 342 3.63 13.94 -0.62
CA ASP A 342 4.45 13.71 0.58
C ASP A 342 5.16 12.35 0.66
N SER A 343 5.42 11.71 -0.49
CA SER A 343 5.92 10.31 -0.55
C SER A 343 4.99 9.30 0.13
N ASP A 344 3.70 9.62 0.25
CA ASP A 344 2.67 8.71 0.74
C ASP A 344 2.09 7.89 -0.43
N ARG A 345 2.27 6.57 -0.36
CA ARG A 345 1.72 5.63 -1.35
C ARG A 345 0.19 5.66 -1.43
N LEU A 346 -0.48 6.07 -0.35
CA LEU A 346 -1.93 6.17 -0.27
C LEU A 346 -2.45 7.51 -0.82
N GLN A 347 -1.55 8.35 -1.33
CA GLN A 347 -1.80 9.66 -1.92
C GLN A 347 -1.12 9.76 -3.30
N THR A 348 -1.36 8.75 -4.13
CA THR A 348 -0.78 8.61 -5.46
C THR A 348 -1.63 9.35 -6.49
N ILE A 349 -1.01 10.07 -7.42
CA ILE A 349 -1.62 10.71 -8.60
C ILE A 349 -1.16 9.94 -9.84
N TYR A 350 -2.13 9.52 -10.65
CA TYR A 350 -1.95 8.49 -11.67
C TYR A 350 -2.94 8.66 -12.85
N PRO A 351 -2.71 8.04 -14.03
CA PRO A 351 -3.69 8.03 -15.11
C PRO A 351 -4.84 7.06 -14.82
N ALA A 352 -6.07 7.39 -15.22
CA ALA A 352 -7.25 6.54 -14.99
C ALA A 352 -7.09 5.07 -15.46
N ARG A 353 -6.29 4.80 -16.49
CA ARG A 353 -6.00 3.46 -17.02
C ARG A 353 -4.58 3.01 -16.67
N GLN A 354 -4.39 1.71 -16.44
CA GLN A 354 -3.12 1.07 -16.05
C GLN A 354 -1.96 1.40 -17.00
N ARG A 355 -2.26 1.60 -18.28
CA ARG A 355 -1.29 1.98 -19.29
C ARG A 355 -1.91 2.96 -20.26
N ASP A 356 -1.36 4.17 -20.33
CA ASP A 356 -1.56 5.07 -21.47
C ASP A 356 -0.75 4.53 -22.65
N LEU A 357 -1.17 3.37 -23.19
CA LEU A 357 -0.53 2.76 -24.34
C LEU A 357 -0.84 3.62 -25.56
N GLU A 358 0.18 4.30 -26.07
CA GLU A 358 0.19 4.66 -27.48
C GLU A 358 -0.13 3.40 -28.29
N ALA A 359 -1.08 3.53 -29.22
CA ALA A 359 -1.52 2.47 -30.14
C ALA A 359 -0.41 1.93 -31.08
N ASN A 360 0.88 2.16 -30.81
CA ASN A 360 2.00 1.72 -31.65
C ASN A 360 3.26 1.28 -30.89
N ALA A 361 3.25 1.19 -29.56
CA ALA A 361 4.39 0.61 -28.84
C ALA A 361 4.24 -0.91 -28.78
N THR A 362 4.70 -1.64 -29.79
CA THR A 362 4.80 -3.10 -29.71
C THR A 362 5.80 -3.43 -28.59
N PRO A 363 5.37 -4.01 -27.46
CA PRO A 363 6.25 -4.18 -26.32
C PRO A 363 7.37 -5.18 -26.64
N MET A 364 8.58 -4.91 -26.14
CA MET A 364 9.79 -5.67 -26.42
C MET A 364 9.67 -7.17 -26.08
N TRP A 365 8.74 -7.56 -25.20
CA TRP A 365 8.48 -8.97 -24.89
C TRP A 365 7.90 -9.74 -26.10
N ALA A 366 7.12 -9.07 -26.96
CA ALA A 366 6.63 -9.64 -28.22
C ALA A 366 7.77 -9.88 -29.21
N TRP A 367 8.79 -9.02 -29.18
CA TRP A 367 10.03 -9.17 -29.95
C TRP A 367 10.89 -10.30 -29.41
N THR A 368 10.94 -10.52 -28.09
CA THR A 368 11.61 -11.70 -27.54
C THR A 368 10.88 -12.98 -27.88
N GLN A 369 9.54 -13.08 -27.89
CA GLN A 369 8.90 -14.33 -28.32
C GLN A 369 9.09 -14.63 -29.81
N ALA A 370 8.99 -13.62 -30.67
CA ALA A 370 9.25 -13.77 -32.10
C ALA A 370 10.74 -14.09 -32.36
N GLY A 371 11.65 -13.43 -31.64
CA GLY A 371 13.10 -13.67 -31.69
C GLY A 371 13.49 -15.03 -31.13
N ILE A 372 12.89 -15.46 -30.02
CA ILE A 372 13.06 -16.81 -29.44
C ILE A 372 12.54 -17.86 -30.42
N LYS A 373 11.40 -17.63 -31.09
CA LYS A 373 10.89 -18.53 -32.13
C LYS A 373 11.78 -18.56 -33.38
N ALA A 374 12.33 -17.43 -33.80
CA ALA A 374 13.24 -17.35 -34.95
C ALA A 374 14.60 -18.01 -34.66
N ILE A 375 15.14 -17.82 -33.45
CA ILE A 375 16.39 -18.43 -32.99
C ILE A 375 16.20 -19.92 -32.71
N ALA A 376 15.05 -20.34 -32.15
CA ALA A 376 14.72 -21.77 -32.00
C ALA A 376 14.60 -22.47 -33.36
N HIS A 377 14.05 -21.79 -34.37
CA HIS A 377 13.99 -22.29 -35.75
C HIS A 377 15.38 -22.38 -36.40
N ASP A 378 16.34 -21.50 -36.06
CA ASP A 378 17.72 -21.57 -36.57
C ASP A 378 18.63 -22.51 -35.73
N ALA A 379 18.30 -22.76 -34.46
CA ALA A 379 19.01 -23.70 -33.59
C ALA A 379 18.83 -25.16 -34.05
N ASP A 380 17.70 -25.49 -34.68
CA ASP A 380 17.48 -26.77 -35.37
C ASP A 380 18.40 -26.95 -36.60
N ARG A 381 18.95 -25.85 -37.14
CA ARG A 381 19.74 -25.87 -38.37
C ARG A 381 21.24 -26.08 -38.15
N TYR A 382 21.76 -25.82 -36.94
CA TYR A 382 23.20 -25.78 -36.68
C TYR A 382 23.68 -26.59 -35.44
N GLY A 383 22.83 -27.43 -34.86
CA GLY A 383 23.29 -28.38 -33.83
C GLY A 383 23.39 -27.77 -32.43
N ASN A 384 22.22 -27.63 -31.80
CA ASN A 384 21.91 -27.84 -30.39
C ASN A 384 22.93 -27.37 -29.31
N PRO A 385 22.69 -26.23 -28.64
CA PRO A 385 23.08 -26.02 -27.25
C PRO A 385 21.89 -26.30 -26.31
N GLN A 386 22.15 -26.99 -25.19
CA GLN A 386 21.12 -27.41 -24.24
C GLN A 386 20.43 -26.25 -23.51
N VAL A 387 19.13 -26.41 -23.28
CA VAL A 387 18.27 -25.53 -22.47
C VAL A 387 18.84 -25.42 -21.05
N GLY A 388 19.29 -24.23 -20.65
CA GLY A 388 19.78 -23.97 -19.29
C GLY A 388 20.94 -22.98 -19.14
N SER A 389 21.60 -22.55 -20.22
CA SER A 389 22.61 -21.48 -20.14
C SER A 389 21.93 -20.11 -20.11
N ALA A 390 21.85 -19.50 -18.93
CA ALA A 390 21.24 -18.19 -18.73
C ALA A 390 21.94 -17.08 -19.53
N PHE A 391 21.20 -16.43 -20.43
CA PHE A 391 21.60 -15.20 -21.10
C PHE A 391 21.47 -14.03 -20.11
N THR A 392 22.58 -13.56 -19.57
CA THR A 392 22.67 -12.30 -18.81
C THR A 392 23.09 -11.13 -19.71
N PRO A 393 22.86 -9.86 -19.32
CA PRO A 393 23.35 -8.68 -20.04
C PRO A 393 24.85 -8.73 -20.36
N ASP A 394 25.65 -9.39 -19.52
CA ASP A 394 27.09 -9.57 -19.73
C ASP A 394 27.43 -10.49 -20.91
N HIS A 395 26.53 -11.40 -21.33
CA HIS A 395 26.72 -12.23 -22.53
C HIS A 395 26.65 -11.41 -23.82
N PHE A 396 25.88 -10.31 -23.85
CA PHE A 396 25.81 -9.42 -25.02
C PHE A 396 27.09 -8.58 -25.20
N ALA A 397 27.89 -8.39 -24.15
CA ALA A 397 29.16 -7.65 -24.23
C ALA A 397 30.30 -8.49 -24.84
N VAL A 398 30.18 -9.82 -24.88
CA VAL A 398 31.26 -10.73 -25.35
C VAL A 398 31.22 -10.97 -26.86
N ALA A 399 30.11 -10.65 -27.54
CA ALA A 399 29.99 -10.79 -29.00
C ALA A 399 30.65 -9.65 -29.82
N CYS A 400 31.43 -8.76 -29.18
CA CYS A 400 32.18 -7.68 -29.83
C CYS A 400 33.70 -7.80 -29.62
N LYS A 401 34.25 -9.01 -29.80
CA LYS A 401 35.70 -9.20 -30.05
C LYS A 401 35.90 -10.20 -31.18
N GLY A 402 35.77 -9.70 -32.41
CA GLY A 402 36.04 -10.43 -33.64
C GLY A 402 35.36 -9.77 -34.83
N ASP A 403 36.07 -8.83 -35.48
CA ASP A 403 35.89 -8.29 -36.84
C ASP A 403 34.56 -8.52 -37.59
N LEU A 404 33.43 -8.08 -37.03
CA LEU A 404 32.18 -7.91 -37.77
C LEU A 404 31.72 -6.47 -37.65
N LYS A 405 32.07 -5.67 -38.66
CA LYS A 405 31.40 -4.39 -38.94
C LYS A 405 29.98 -4.71 -39.41
N ILE A 406 28.99 -4.45 -38.56
CA ILE A 406 27.60 -4.33 -39.00
C ILE A 406 27.40 -2.88 -39.42
N ASP A 407 27.68 -2.59 -40.70
CA ASP A 407 27.31 -1.32 -41.30
C ASP A 407 25.82 -1.36 -41.67
N THR A 408 25.04 -0.46 -41.06
CA THR A 408 23.63 -0.10 -41.35
C THR A 408 22.53 -1.14 -41.13
N VAL A 409 21.74 -0.94 -40.07
CA VAL A 409 20.37 -1.47 -39.96
C VAL A 409 19.41 -0.42 -40.53
N ALA A 410 18.76 -0.73 -41.65
CA ALA A 410 17.81 0.17 -42.30
C ALA A 410 16.52 0.32 -41.49
N VAL A 411 16.03 1.57 -41.38
CA VAL A 411 14.79 1.95 -40.69
C VAL A 411 13.57 1.70 -41.59
N PRO A 412 12.50 1.05 -41.10
CA PRO A 412 11.24 0.92 -41.85
C PRO A 412 10.61 2.29 -42.13
N GLY A 413 10.30 2.59 -43.39
CA GLY A 413 9.63 3.83 -43.82
C GLY A 413 10.52 4.88 -44.53
N SER A 414 11.82 4.62 -44.70
CA SER A 414 12.68 5.48 -45.52
C SER A 414 12.50 5.21 -47.03
N LYS A 415 12.72 6.22 -47.88
CA LYS A 415 12.62 6.13 -49.35
C LYS A 415 13.51 5.04 -49.97
N ALA A 416 14.54 4.59 -49.25
CA ALA A 416 15.43 3.49 -49.63
C ALA A 416 14.77 2.09 -49.50
N TRP A 417 13.66 1.96 -48.77
CA TRP A 417 12.97 0.68 -48.55
C TRP A 417 12.12 0.24 -49.76
N ASN A 418 11.69 1.17 -50.62
CA ASN A 418 10.71 0.89 -51.68
C ASN A 418 11.31 0.55 -53.06
N ASP A 419 12.63 0.45 -53.21
CA ASP A 419 13.27 0.12 -54.49
C ASP A 419 14.23 -1.08 -54.32
N GLN A 420 13.65 -2.25 -54.01
CA GLN A 420 14.39 -3.50 -53.75
C GLN A 420 15.20 -4.00 -54.97
N SER A 421 14.98 -3.42 -56.15
CA SER A 421 15.66 -3.76 -57.41
C SER A 421 17.06 -3.15 -57.55
N LYS A 422 17.34 -1.97 -56.96
CA LYS A 422 18.62 -1.26 -57.16
C LYS A 422 19.71 -1.60 -56.15
N ILE A 423 19.33 -2.03 -54.95
CA ILE A 423 20.27 -2.44 -53.90
C ILE A 423 21.04 -3.70 -54.32
N PHE A 424 20.41 -4.59 -55.09
CA PHE A 424 21.04 -5.80 -55.61
C PHE A 424 22.06 -5.54 -56.74
N GLU A 425 21.89 -4.47 -57.54
CA GLU A 425 22.89 -4.09 -58.55
C GLU A 425 24.05 -3.28 -57.98
N ALA A 426 23.80 -2.41 -56.99
CA ALA A 426 24.87 -1.63 -56.34
C ALA A 426 25.87 -2.52 -55.57
N MET A 427 25.44 -3.66 -55.03
CA MET A 427 26.32 -4.62 -54.36
C MET A 427 27.25 -5.39 -55.33
N LYS A 428 27.01 -5.36 -56.65
CA LYS A 428 27.90 -5.98 -57.65
C LYS A 428 29.02 -5.05 -58.16
N ALA A 429 28.92 -3.75 -57.94
CA ALA A 429 29.90 -2.77 -58.41
C ALA A 429 30.41 -1.93 -57.24
N GLY A 430 31.46 -2.41 -56.57
CA GLY A 430 31.97 -1.84 -55.31
C GLY A 430 32.35 -0.35 -55.36
N GLY A 431 31.40 0.53 -55.05
CA GLY A 431 31.60 1.97 -54.93
C GLY A 431 30.79 2.55 -53.76
N SER A 432 31.42 3.43 -52.98
CA SER A 432 30.85 4.11 -51.80
C SER A 432 30.01 5.33 -52.17
N VAL A 433 28.91 5.59 -51.44
CA VAL A 433 28.15 6.86 -51.49
C VAL A 433 28.06 7.45 -50.08
N SER A 434 28.46 8.71 -49.92
CA SER A 434 28.29 9.51 -48.69
C SER A 434 27.14 10.50 -48.81
N VAL A 435 26.39 10.74 -47.73
CA VAL A 435 25.42 11.85 -47.65
C VAL A 435 25.59 12.56 -46.31
N ASP A 436 25.92 13.85 -46.35
CA ASP A 436 26.18 14.72 -45.20
C ASP A 436 24.91 15.14 -44.44
N ALA A 437 25.04 15.36 -43.13
CA ALA A 437 24.00 15.91 -42.24
C ALA A 437 24.20 17.43 -42.00
N PRO A 438 23.15 18.26 -41.93
CA PRO A 438 23.31 19.68 -41.61
C PRO A 438 23.23 19.98 -40.10
N GLY A 439 24.30 20.60 -39.59
CA GLY A 439 24.30 21.84 -38.78
C GLY A 439 23.62 21.88 -37.41
N LYS A 440 24.44 22.03 -36.35
CA LYS A 440 24.06 22.45 -34.99
C LYS A 440 24.07 23.98 -34.83
N ASP A 441 23.38 24.43 -33.77
CA ASP A 441 23.65 25.58 -32.88
C ASP A 441 22.73 26.82 -32.96
N GLY A 442 21.99 27.03 -31.86
CA GLY A 442 21.31 28.26 -31.46
C GLY A 442 20.45 28.04 -30.20
N PRO A 443 20.48 28.94 -29.18
CA PRO A 443 19.59 28.83 -28.01
C PRO A 443 18.15 29.16 -28.42
N ILE A 444 17.20 28.32 -27.99
CA ILE A 444 15.77 28.48 -28.33
C ILE A 444 15.16 29.49 -27.36
N ASP A 445 14.65 30.59 -27.93
CA ASP A 445 13.85 31.62 -27.27
C ASP A 445 12.47 31.07 -26.85
N LEU A 446 12.20 31.11 -25.55
CA LEU A 446 11.00 30.55 -24.92
C LEU A 446 9.77 31.47 -25.05
N GLU A 447 9.92 32.75 -25.41
CA GLU A 447 8.79 33.68 -25.56
C GLU A 447 8.09 33.57 -26.93
N GLY A 448 8.76 33.02 -27.95
CA GLY A 448 8.23 32.90 -29.31
C GLY A 448 7.26 31.74 -29.55
N LEU A 449 7.34 30.66 -28.75
CA LEU A 449 6.53 29.44 -28.95
C LEU A 449 5.06 29.59 -28.50
N GLY A 450 4.72 30.66 -27.77
CA GLY A 450 3.34 30.95 -27.36
C GLY A 450 2.45 31.61 -28.43
N ARG A 451 3.01 32.07 -29.56
CA ARG A 451 2.28 32.84 -30.59
C ARG A 451 1.93 32.07 -31.87
N LEU A 452 2.39 30.85 -32.03
CA LEU A 452 2.04 30.00 -33.17
C LEU A 452 1.17 28.84 -32.69
N GLY A 453 -0.15 29.05 -32.75
CA GLY A 453 -1.18 28.04 -32.46
C GLY A 453 -1.03 26.80 -33.34
N LEU A 454 -0.13 25.90 -32.97
CA LEU A 454 0.17 24.67 -33.67
C LEU A 454 -0.22 23.47 -32.79
N ILE A 455 -1.39 22.94 -33.14
CA ILE A 455 -1.83 21.55 -33.00
C ILE A 455 -1.78 21.00 -31.57
N SER A 456 -2.83 21.32 -30.80
CA SER A 456 -3.33 20.37 -29.82
C SER A 456 -3.68 19.08 -30.58
N ASN A 457 -2.94 18.00 -30.35
CA ASN A 457 -3.30 16.71 -30.91
C ASN A 457 -4.50 16.16 -30.11
N SER A 458 -5.69 16.70 -30.38
CA SER A 458 -6.98 16.33 -29.77
C SER A 458 -7.55 15.04 -30.40
N GLY A 459 -6.69 14.00 -30.54
CA GLY A 459 -6.95 12.84 -31.40
C GLY A 459 -7.11 11.48 -30.70
N SER A 460 -6.95 11.39 -29.39
CA SER A 460 -7.32 10.21 -28.60
C SER A 460 -7.96 10.72 -27.31
N GLU A 461 -9.10 10.18 -26.90
CA GLU A 461 -9.72 10.48 -25.60
C GLU A 461 -8.64 10.49 -24.52
N SER A 462 -8.32 11.67 -23.99
CA SER A 462 -7.19 11.80 -23.07
C SER A 462 -7.53 11.06 -21.78
N VAL A 463 -6.70 10.09 -21.40
CA VAL A 463 -6.86 9.36 -20.14
C VAL A 463 -6.78 10.37 -18.99
N PRO A 464 -7.86 10.59 -18.20
CA PRO A 464 -7.85 11.64 -17.19
C PRO A 464 -6.80 11.36 -16.10
N ALA A 465 -6.30 12.43 -15.47
CA ALA A 465 -5.55 12.30 -14.24
C ALA A 465 -6.50 11.96 -13.07
N CYS A 466 -6.04 11.14 -12.13
CA CYS A 466 -6.78 10.68 -10.95
C CYS A 466 -5.94 10.86 -9.68
N GLY A 467 -6.56 10.66 -8.51
CA GLY A 467 -5.94 10.84 -7.20
C GLY A 467 -6.03 12.27 -6.63
N PRO A 468 -5.19 12.63 -5.64
CA PRO A 468 -4.32 11.72 -4.90
C PRO A 468 -5.14 10.72 -4.07
N ASP A 469 -4.91 9.42 -4.26
CA ASP A 469 -5.52 8.35 -3.46
C ASP A 469 -4.71 7.03 -3.55
N HIS A 470 -5.23 5.95 -2.97
CA HIS A 470 -4.54 4.66 -2.88
C HIS A 470 -4.64 3.79 -4.14
N LEU A 471 -5.44 4.19 -5.14
CA LEU A 471 -5.79 3.34 -6.30
C LEU A 471 -4.77 3.44 -7.44
N GLY A 472 -3.71 4.23 -7.26
CA GLY A 472 -2.67 4.47 -8.28
C GLY A 472 -1.59 3.39 -8.38
N GLU A 473 -1.78 2.23 -7.75
CA GLU A 473 -0.84 1.11 -7.85
C GLU A 473 -0.77 0.60 -9.30
N GLU A 474 0.43 0.47 -9.86
CA GLU A 474 0.71 0.06 -11.26
C GLU A 474 0.12 0.94 -12.38
N LYS A 475 -0.53 2.07 -12.07
CA LYS A 475 -1.03 3.02 -13.06
C LYS A 475 0.01 4.08 -13.35
N ASN A 476 0.59 4.04 -14.55
CA ASN A 476 1.67 4.93 -14.95
C ASN A 476 1.38 5.62 -16.29
N TRP A 477 1.71 6.92 -16.37
CA TRP A 477 1.88 7.59 -17.66
C TRP A 477 3.13 7.07 -18.35
N THR A 478 3.14 7.10 -19.68
CA THR A 478 4.30 6.69 -20.47
C THR A 478 4.77 7.85 -21.35
N VAL A 479 6.09 8.08 -21.39
CA VAL A 479 6.73 8.93 -22.39
C VAL A 479 7.69 8.10 -23.24
N SER A 480 7.59 8.24 -24.56
CA SER A 480 8.41 7.50 -25.53
C SER A 480 9.36 8.46 -26.24
N GLY A 481 10.63 8.06 -26.40
CA GLY A 481 11.65 8.91 -26.99
C GLY A 481 12.92 8.15 -27.40
N VAL A 482 13.87 8.87 -27.98
CA VAL A 482 15.21 8.30 -28.23
C VAL A 482 16.04 8.32 -26.96
N MET A 483 16.98 7.40 -26.84
CA MET A 483 17.88 7.35 -25.69
C MET A 483 18.58 8.70 -25.48
N GLY A 484 18.56 9.19 -24.24
CA GLY A 484 19.15 10.48 -23.83
C GLY A 484 18.26 11.69 -24.08
N GLU A 485 17.10 11.52 -24.72
CA GLU A 485 16.14 12.60 -24.94
C GLU A 485 15.54 13.10 -23.63
N SER A 486 15.45 14.43 -23.49
CA SER A 486 14.94 15.06 -22.28
C SER A 486 13.44 15.34 -22.39
N PHE A 487 12.70 15.02 -21.34
CA PHE A 487 11.31 15.44 -21.12
C PHE A 487 11.26 16.34 -19.90
N LYS A 488 10.57 17.47 -20.01
CA LYS A 488 10.15 18.25 -18.84
C LYS A 488 8.78 17.73 -18.40
N ILE A 489 8.67 17.28 -17.16
CA ILE A 489 7.42 16.78 -16.56
C ILE A 489 6.96 17.83 -15.57
N MET A 490 5.71 18.24 -15.67
CA MET A 490 5.07 19.21 -14.79
C MET A 490 3.80 18.61 -14.19
N LEU A 491 3.58 18.88 -12.91
CA LEU A 491 2.36 18.53 -12.17
C LEU A 491 1.82 19.81 -11.55
N ARG A 492 0.54 20.11 -11.79
CA ARG A 492 -0.19 21.16 -11.08
C ARG A 492 -1.31 20.53 -10.29
N VAL A 493 -1.36 20.82 -8.99
CA VAL A 493 -2.49 20.48 -8.11
C VAL A 493 -2.97 21.76 -7.46
N TRP A 494 -4.23 22.14 -7.71
CA TRP A 494 -4.80 23.39 -7.21
C TRP A 494 -6.32 23.37 -7.24
N ASP A 495 -6.99 23.65 -6.12
CA ASP A 495 -8.46 23.68 -6.00
C ASP A 495 -9.12 22.44 -6.63
N SER A 496 -8.67 21.24 -6.24
CA SER A 496 -9.08 19.93 -6.79
C SER A 496 -8.67 19.65 -8.24
N GLU A 497 -8.21 20.64 -9.00
CA GLU A 497 -7.74 20.46 -10.38
C GLU A 497 -6.36 19.82 -10.37
N ILE A 498 -6.22 18.70 -11.08
CA ILE A 498 -4.95 18.00 -11.29
C ILE A 498 -4.64 18.05 -12.76
N THR A 499 -3.53 18.70 -13.10
CA THR A 499 -3.04 18.81 -14.47
C THR A 499 -1.61 18.31 -14.55
N VAL A 500 -1.39 17.27 -15.35
CA VAL A 500 -0.07 16.71 -15.65
C VAL A 500 0.31 17.14 -17.06
N THR A 501 1.51 17.67 -17.24
CA THR A 501 2.01 18.12 -18.54
C THR A 501 3.40 17.55 -18.81
N THR A 502 3.60 16.97 -19.99
CA THR A 502 4.93 16.57 -20.48
C THR A 502 5.29 17.45 -21.68
N ILE A 503 6.51 18.00 -21.68
CA ILE A 503 7.03 18.85 -22.74
C ILE A 503 8.30 18.22 -23.29
N ASN A 504 8.35 18.05 -24.61
CA ASN A 504 9.53 17.59 -25.32
C ASN A 504 9.64 18.28 -26.69
N SER A 505 10.88 18.53 -27.12
CA SER A 505 11.16 19.27 -28.36
C SER A 505 10.70 18.55 -29.64
N ARG A 506 10.55 17.23 -29.62
CA ARG A 506 10.10 16.41 -30.76
C ARG A 506 8.62 16.10 -30.70
N THR A 507 8.13 15.65 -29.56
CA THR A 507 6.73 15.19 -29.41
C THR A 507 5.76 16.30 -29.03
N GLY A 508 6.27 17.51 -28.72
CA GLY A 508 5.46 18.65 -28.33
C GLY A 508 5.00 18.59 -26.87
N ILE A 509 3.88 19.25 -26.59
CA ILE A 509 3.24 19.34 -25.28
C ILE A 509 2.09 18.34 -25.22
N ARG A 510 2.04 17.53 -24.16
CA ARG A 510 0.87 16.71 -23.80
C ARG A 510 0.40 17.10 -22.41
N THR A 511 -0.92 17.15 -22.23
CA THR A 511 -1.55 17.53 -20.97
C THR A 511 -2.70 16.59 -20.66
N TRP A 512 -2.74 16.10 -19.44
CA TRP A 512 -3.82 15.29 -18.88
C TRP A 512 -4.40 16.04 -17.69
N THR A 513 -5.71 16.22 -17.66
CA THR A 513 -6.41 16.90 -16.56
C THR A 513 -7.47 15.98 -15.98
N ASN A 514 -7.72 16.06 -14.68
CA ASN A 514 -8.83 15.32 -14.07
C ASN A 514 -10.18 15.88 -14.54
N GLN A 515 -11.16 15.00 -14.78
CA GLN A 515 -12.53 15.42 -15.10
C GLN A 515 -13.35 15.43 -13.81
N GLN A 516 -13.88 16.58 -13.40
CA GLN A 516 -14.71 16.70 -12.18
C GLN A 516 -15.92 15.73 -12.19
N ALA A 517 -16.52 15.47 -13.34
CA ALA A 517 -17.60 14.49 -13.49
C ALA A 517 -17.15 13.02 -13.40
N ALA A 518 -15.86 12.75 -13.58
CA ALA A 518 -15.25 11.41 -13.49
C ALA A 518 -14.70 11.08 -12.10
N MET A 519 -14.80 11.99 -11.12
CA MET A 519 -14.35 11.72 -9.74
C MET A 519 -15.31 10.82 -8.94
N ARG A 520 -16.51 10.53 -9.46
CA ARG A 520 -17.36 9.46 -8.92
C ARG A 520 -16.87 8.13 -9.50
N ARG A 521 -16.36 7.26 -8.62
CA ARG A 521 -15.99 5.88 -8.95
C ARG A 521 -17.12 5.22 -9.73
N LYS A 522 -16.80 4.66 -10.89
CA LYS A 522 -17.74 3.86 -11.66
C LYS A 522 -17.49 2.40 -11.34
N TYR A 523 -18.55 1.68 -11.02
CA TYR A 523 -18.48 0.26 -10.72
C TYR A 523 -18.98 -0.53 -11.91
N PHE A 524 -18.28 -1.61 -12.22
CA PHE A 524 -18.58 -2.47 -13.35
C PHE A 524 -18.60 -3.91 -12.88
N VAL A 525 -19.61 -4.68 -13.28
CA VAL A 525 -19.59 -6.12 -13.06
C VAL A 525 -18.73 -6.77 -14.14
N THR A 526 -17.75 -7.57 -13.71
CA THR A 526 -16.95 -8.44 -14.58
C THR A 526 -17.28 -9.88 -14.27
N ALA A 527 -17.66 -10.66 -15.29
CA ALA A 527 -18.30 -11.95 -15.07
C ALA A 527 -18.15 -12.94 -16.23
N THR A 528 -18.50 -14.20 -15.98
CA THR A 528 -18.46 -15.23 -17.02
C THR A 528 -19.38 -14.92 -18.21
N TRP A 529 -20.57 -14.31 -17.98
CA TRP A 529 -21.53 -14.02 -19.06
C TRP A 529 -21.10 -12.86 -19.97
N ASN A 530 -20.21 -11.98 -19.52
CA ASN A 530 -19.65 -10.90 -20.35
C ASN A 530 -18.19 -11.19 -20.75
N ASN A 531 -17.77 -12.47 -20.69
CA ASN A 531 -16.43 -12.93 -21.01
C ASN A 531 -15.33 -12.17 -20.22
N TRP A 532 -15.60 -11.90 -18.94
CA TRP A 532 -14.77 -11.08 -18.06
C TRP A 532 -14.50 -9.67 -18.61
N GLY A 533 -15.44 -9.13 -19.37
CA GLY A 533 -15.51 -7.71 -19.76
C GLY A 533 -16.07 -6.84 -18.63
N PHE A 534 -16.42 -5.59 -18.94
CA PHE A 534 -16.95 -4.63 -17.97
C PHE A 534 -18.37 -4.24 -18.35
N THR A 535 -19.33 -4.51 -17.46
CA THR A 535 -20.72 -4.06 -17.62
C THR A 535 -21.01 -3.00 -16.56
N PRO A 536 -21.31 -1.74 -16.94
CA PRO A 536 -21.47 -0.65 -15.99
C PRO A 536 -22.66 -0.88 -15.06
N MET A 537 -22.48 -0.57 -13.77
CA MET A 537 -23.55 -0.51 -12.79
C MET A 537 -24.21 0.87 -12.83
N THR A 538 -25.51 0.92 -12.54
CA THR A 538 -26.31 2.15 -12.42
C THR A 538 -26.39 2.56 -10.94
N SER A 539 -26.54 3.84 -10.63
CA SER A 539 -26.57 4.35 -9.25
C SER A 539 -27.63 5.43 -9.04
N GLU A 540 -28.35 5.39 -7.92
CA GLU A 540 -29.13 6.52 -7.36
C GLU A 540 -28.39 7.13 -6.15
N GLY A 541 -27.13 7.55 -6.33
CA GLY A 541 -26.35 8.15 -5.24
C GLY A 541 -24.86 7.89 -5.38
N THR A 542 -24.11 8.10 -4.29
CA THR A 542 -22.66 7.81 -4.23
C THR A 542 -22.37 6.36 -3.81
N ASP A 543 -23.24 5.80 -2.96
CA ASP A 543 -22.87 4.59 -2.19
C ASP A 543 -23.57 3.32 -2.67
N VAL A 544 -24.66 3.45 -3.43
CA VAL A 544 -25.45 2.31 -3.90
C VAL A 544 -25.45 2.22 -5.41
N HIS A 545 -25.03 1.06 -5.92
CA HIS A 545 -24.91 0.75 -7.33
C HIS A 545 -25.59 -0.60 -7.60
N TRP A 546 -26.20 -0.76 -8.77
CA TRP A 546 -26.81 -2.02 -9.17
C TRP A 546 -26.62 -2.35 -10.64
N LEU A 547 -26.64 -3.64 -10.95
CA LEU A 547 -26.75 -4.16 -12.29
C LEU A 547 -27.85 -5.20 -12.35
N ARG A 548 -28.85 -4.95 -13.19
CA ARG A 548 -29.85 -5.96 -13.54
C ARG A 548 -29.47 -6.62 -14.86
N VAL A 549 -29.37 -7.94 -14.87
CA VAL A 549 -29.03 -8.73 -16.06
C VAL A 549 -29.95 -9.94 -16.18
N VAL A 550 -30.43 -10.19 -17.40
CA VAL A 550 -31.28 -11.35 -17.73
C VAL A 550 -30.40 -12.45 -18.30
N MET A 551 -30.49 -13.64 -17.73
CA MET A 551 -29.60 -14.75 -18.07
C MET A 551 -30.10 -15.50 -19.30
N PRO A 552 -29.29 -15.61 -20.37
CA PRO A 552 -29.74 -16.23 -21.61
C PRO A 552 -29.81 -17.77 -21.53
N GLN A 553 -29.10 -18.38 -20.58
CA GLN A 553 -28.98 -19.83 -20.40
C GLN A 553 -28.87 -20.18 -18.92
N SER A 554 -29.34 -21.37 -18.52
CA SER A 554 -29.16 -21.87 -17.17
C SER A 554 -27.71 -22.31 -16.96
N GLN A 555 -27.01 -21.68 -16.03
CA GLN A 555 -25.61 -21.98 -15.74
C GLN A 555 -25.22 -21.47 -14.35
N MET A 556 -24.08 -21.92 -13.83
CA MET A 556 -23.42 -21.25 -12.73
C MET A 556 -22.59 -20.10 -13.31
N VAL A 557 -22.87 -18.88 -12.88
CA VAL A 557 -22.11 -17.70 -13.27
C VAL A 557 -21.19 -17.27 -12.15
N ALA A 558 -20.01 -16.77 -12.53
CA ALA A 558 -19.06 -16.21 -11.59
C ALA A 558 -18.85 -14.73 -11.90
N PHE A 559 -18.75 -13.88 -10.88
CA PHE A 559 -18.53 -12.45 -11.07
C PHE A 559 -17.70 -11.79 -9.96
N GLN A 560 -17.22 -10.60 -10.27
CA GLN A 560 -16.58 -9.61 -9.41
C GLN A 560 -17.09 -8.22 -9.79
N ILE A 561 -16.78 -7.22 -8.96
CA ILE A 561 -17.06 -5.83 -9.26
C ILE A 561 -15.74 -5.09 -9.44
N ALA A 562 -15.44 -4.65 -10.65
CA ALA A 562 -14.27 -3.83 -10.95
C ALA A 562 -14.59 -2.34 -10.75
N VAL A 563 -13.60 -1.59 -10.26
CA VAL A 563 -13.64 -0.13 -10.16
C VAL A 563 -12.98 0.46 -11.41
N ASP A 564 -13.65 1.40 -12.07
CA ASP A 564 -13.13 2.18 -13.21
C ASP A 564 -12.51 1.33 -14.35
N GLU A 565 -13.16 0.22 -14.71
CA GLU A 565 -12.71 -0.71 -15.76
C GLU A 565 -11.31 -1.32 -15.50
N ASP A 566 -10.93 -1.47 -14.23
CA ASP A 566 -9.64 -2.02 -13.82
C ASP A 566 -9.78 -3.34 -13.06
N LYS A 567 -9.21 -4.41 -13.62
CA LYS A 567 -9.21 -5.74 -12.98
C LYS A 567 -8.29 -5.83 -11.76
N ALA A 568 -7.28 -4.96 -11.67
CA ALA A 568 -6.42 -4.86 -10.50
C ALA A 568 -7.10 -4.09 -9.35
N GLN A 569 -8.32 -3.60 -9.55
CA GLN A 569 -9.14 -2.91 -8.54
C GLN A 569 -10.50 -3.59 -8.48
N ALA A 570 -10.51 -4.85 -8.07
CA ALA A 570 -11.71 -5.66 -7.96
C ALA A 570 -12.19 -5.74 -6.51
N ILE A 571 -13.49 -5.54 -6.29
CA ILE A 571 -14.20 -6.00 -5.10
C ILE A 571 -14.53 -7.47 -5.33
N HIS A 572 -14.12 -8.33 -4.40
CA HIS A 572 -14.17 -9.78 -4.54
C HIS A 572 -14.50 -10.45 -3.19
N PRO A 573 -14.98 -11.71 -3.14
CA PRO A 573 -15.09 -12.44 -1.89
C PRO A 573 -13.71 -12.86 -1.37
N ASP A 574 -13.61 -13.12 -0.07
CA ASP A 574 -12.44 -13.72 0.59
C ASP A 574 -12.22 -15.19 0.15
N MET A 575 -13.31 -15.89 -0.23
CA MET A 575 -13.27 -17.25 -0.74
C MET A 575 -13.92 -17.36 -2.12
N ALA A 576 -13.33 -18.14 -3.03
CA ALA A 576 -13.86 -18.32 -4.38
C ALA A 576 -15.18 -19.11 -4.39
N LEU A 577 -16.04 -18.76 -5.35
CA LEU A 577 -17.34 -19.37 -5.67
C LEU A 577 -18.32 -19.39 -4.49
N THR A 578 -18.22 -18.44 -3.57
CA THR A 578 -19.17 -18.31 -2.46
C THR A 578 -20.46 -17.61 -2.87
N ASP A 579 -21.54 -17.99 -2.20
CA ASP A 579 -22.82 -17.29 -2.23
C ASP A 579 -22.74 -15.96 -1.47
N GLN A 580 -23.73 -15.08 -1.64
CA GLN A 580 -23.85 -13.84 -0.89
C GLN A 580 -23.99 -14.15 0.60
N LEU A 581 -23.60 -13.19 1.45
CA LEU A 581 -23.64 -13.30 2.91
C LEU A 581 -22.68 -14.34 3.52
N MET A 582 -22.10 -15.25 2.75
CA MET A 582 -21.21 -16.31 3.24
C MET A 582 -19.76 -15.84 3.41
N SER A 583 -19.32 -14.92 2.56
CA SER A 583 -17.99 -14.33 2.58
C SER A 583 -18.07 -12.80 2.61
N PRO A 584 -17.21 -12.11 3.38
CA PRO A 584 -17.10 -10.66 3.29
C PRO A 584 -16.61 -10.24 1.90
N ALA A 585 -17.05 -9.06 1.45
CA ALA A 585 -16.50 -8.38 0.29
C ALA A 585 -15.15 -7.71 0.65
N MET A 586 -14.10 -8.13 -0.04
CA MET A 586 -12.71 -7.68 0.05
C MET A 586 -12.38 -6.75 -1.13
N GLY A 587 -11.22 -6.09 -1.08
CA GLY A 587 -10.86 -5.05 -2.05
C GLY A 587 -11.61 -3.72 -1.87
N PRO A 588 -11.56 -2.81 -2.86
CA PRO A 588 -10.96 -3.00 -4.18
C PRO A 588 -9.43 -3.14 -4.13
N ASP A 589 -8.90 -4.22 -4.67
CA ASP A 589 -7.45 -4.46 -4.81
C ASP A 589 -7.16 -5.54 -5.88
N ALA A 590 -5.87 -5.83 -6.10
CA ALA A 590 -5.40 -6.80 -7.10
C ALA A 590 -5.34 -8.24 -6.58
N LYS A 591 -5.62 -8.47 -5.28
CA LYS A 591 -5.54 -9.80 -4.65
C LYS A 591 -6.73 -10.68 -4.98
N GLY A 592 -7.76 -10.11 -5.61
CA GLY A 592 -8.96 -10.81 -6.05
C GLY A 592 -8.78 -11.78 -7.20
N GLU A 593 -7.59 -11.93 -7.80
CA GLU A 593 -7.41 -12.83 -8.95
C GLU A 593 -7.85 -14.27 -8.60
N GLY A 594 -8.87 -14.77 -9.30
CA GLY A 594 -9.43 -16.11 -9.07
C GLY A 594 -10.52 -16.21 -7.98
N LEU A 595 -10.79 -15.14 -7.24
CA LEU A 595 -11.78 -15.12 -6.15
C LEU A 595 -13.10 -14.50 -6.63
N PHE A 596 -14.10 -15.32 -6.98
CA PHE A 596 -15.35 -14.82 -7.57
C PHE A 596 -16.57 -15.18 -6.74
N TRP A 597 -17.62 -14.36 -6.72
CA TRP A 597 -18.92 -14.84 -6.24
C TRP A 597 -19.51 -15.83 -7.24
N GLY A 598 -20.14 -16.88 -6.75
CA GLY A 598 -20.83 -17.88 -7.56
C GLY A 598 -22.34 -17.74 -7.45
N VAL A 599 -23.03 -17.60 -8.59
CA VAL A 599 -24.50 -17.51 -8.62
C VAL A 599 -25.05 -18.58 -9.54
N GLY A 600 -25.94 -19.42 -9.01
CA GLY A 600 -26.77 -20.31 -9.84
C GLY A 600 -27.91 -19.53 -10.45
N VAL A 601 -28.07 -19.59 -11.78
CA VAL A 601 -29.15 -18.89 -12.51
C VAL A 601 -29.83 -19.82 -13.51
N GLU A 602 -31.13 -19.61 -13.71
CA GLU A 602 -31.91 -20.30 -14.75
C GLU A 602 -32.11 -19.42 -15.99
N ARG A 603 -32.35 -20.06 -17.14
CA ARG A 603 -32.64 -19.36 -18.40
C ARG A 603 -33.85 -18.44 -18.25
N GLY A 604 -33.70 -17.18 -18.62
CA GLY A 604 -34.74 -16.16 -18.55
C GLY A 604 -34.87 -15.50 -17.18
N MET A 605 -34.16 -15.99 -16.17
CA MET A 605 -34.12 -15.39 -14.84
C MET A 605 -33.36 -14.07 -14.89
N ALA A 606 -33.91 -13.04 -14.24
CA ALA A 606 -33.20 -11.80 -14.02
C ALA A 606 -32.49 -11.87 -12.66
N ILE A 607 -31.22 -11.49 -12.62
CA ILE A 607 -30.53 -11.22 -11.37
C ILE A 607 -30.27 -9.73 -11.27
N GLU A 608 -30.46 -9.19 -10.08
CA GLU A 608 -30.09 -7.83 -9.74
C GLU A 608 -28.96 -7.87 -8.71
N ILE A 609 -27.75 -7.51 -9.15
CA ILE A 609 -26.56 -7.42 -8.30
C ILE A 609 -26.52 -6.01 -7.72
N LYS A 610 -26.42 -5.91 -6.41
CA LYS A 610 -26.34 -4.65 -5.66
C LYS A 610 -24.97 -4.55 -4.98
N LEU A 611 -24.30 -3.42 -5.19
CA LEU A 611 -23.17 -2.95 -4.40
C LEU A 611 -23.66 -1.82 -3.50
N ASP A 612 -23.53 -2.00 -2.20
CA ASP A 612 -23.93 -1.03 -1.19
C ASP A 612 -22.76 -0.75 -0.25
N LEU A 613 -22.05 0.33 -0.54
CA LEU A 613 -20.84 0.76 0.17
C LEU A 613 -21.15 1.34 1.56
N SER A 614 -22.42 1.59 1.87
CA SER A 614 -22.86 2.06 3.18
C SER A 614 -22.98 0.92 4.21
N GLN A 615 -22.95 -0.34 3.78
CA GLN A 615 -23.13 -1.49 4.66
C GLN A 615 -21.95 -1.70 5.62
N GLN A 616 -22.24 -1.73 6.92
CA GLN A 616 -21.26 -2.03 7.97
C GLN A 616 -20.80 -3.50 7.93
N ASP A 617 -21.71 -4.43 7.64
CA ASP A 617 -21.38 -5.84 7.46
C ASP A 617 -20.84 -6.07 6.04
N ARG A 618 -19.54 -6.35 5.93
CA ARG A 618 -18.87 -6.58 4.64
C ARG A 618 -19.49 -7.72 3.83
N ARG A 619 -20.22 -8.64 4.46
CA ARG A 619 -20.93 -9.73 3.78
C ARG A 619 -22.19 -9.24 3.05
N LYS A 620 -22.70 -8.06 3.42
CA LYS A 620 -23.88 -7.39 2.83
C LYS A 620 -23.51 -6.30 1.82
N VAL A 621 -22.23 -5.96 1.70
CA VAL A 621 -21.76 -4.94 0.74
C VAL A 621 -22.08 -5.35 -0.70
N VAL A 622 -21.95 -6.63 -1.02
CA VAL A 622 -22.37 -7.18 -2.32
C VAL A 622 -23.47 -8.20 -2.07
N THR A 623 -24.64 -7.93 -2.62
CA THR A 623 -25.82 -8.82 -2.55
C THR A 623 -26.44 -8.97 -3.92
N TRP A 624 -27.26 -9.99 -4.11
CA TRP A 624 -28.07 -10.12 -5.32
C TRP A 624 -29.44 -10.70 -5.02
N THR A 625 -30.42 -10.30 -5.81
CA THR A 625 -31.77 -10.84 -5.75
C THR A 625 -32.14 -11.50 -7.08
N TYR A 626 -32.97 -12.52 -6.97
CA TYR A 626 -33.59 -13.20 -8.08
C TYR A 626 -34.92 -12.52 -8.38
N CYS A 627 -35.11 -12.03 -9.61
CA CYS A 627 -36.27 -11.25 -10.04
C CYS A 627 -37.19 -12.02 -10.99
#